data_AF-A0A3D3EXP7-F1
#
_entry.id   AF-A0A3D3EXP7-F1
#
_cell.length_a   1.000
_cell.length_b   1.000
_cell.length_c   1.000
_cell.angle_alpha   90.00
_cell.angle_beta   90.00
_cell.angle_gamma   90.00
#
_symmetry.space_group_name_H-M   'P 1'
#
loop_
_entity.id
_entity.type
_entity.pdbx_description
1 polymer ?
#
loop_
_entity_poly.entity_id
_entity_poly.type
_entity_poly.pdbx_seq_one_letter_code
_entity_poly.pdbx_strand_id
1 'polypeptide(L)'
;VIAHPMLIFSPEELKAILRDKDIPWREDASNSDPRFTRNRIRNELMPHLAEVYNPQIRDKLADSAAILWQSEQYILDKAMRRFKKICLESSGNRIILSIPDLLKAAPIERFYLLRNAYRLLHGTTQDFFQSNLSEIESILCAQGSKYISLPHGIYAVKRYQELLFSNVSEDIRVAEVEDLIIESERSRVVHMDHRFSFKYLKVLPAEIEEMDGYKVILDADKIVGKIRIRSRRDGDRFIPFGMNGFKKLKDFFIDEKVAKYDRDTIPIFADEEKILWVCPFRLDNRVRYDESSSRFLSIEAESLIKKSNRAASRKKRGTNEFDEL
;
A
#
# COMPACT_ATOMS: atom_id res chain seq x y z
N VAL A 1 -29.07 -12.03 -15.59
CA VAL A 1 -29.45 -10.64 -15.94
C VAL A 1 -30.78 -10.36 -15.29
N ILE A 2 -30.86 -9.34 -14.43
CA ILE A 2 -32.13 -8.85 -13.90
C ILE A 2 -32.59 -7.75 -14.85
N ALA A 3 -33.76 -7.92 -15.47
CA ALA A 3 -34.36 -6.92 -16.33
C ALA A 3 -35.48 -6.18 -15.58
N HIS A 4 -35.64 -4.89 -15.88
CA HIS A 4 -36.75 -4.07 -15.36
C HIS A 4 -37.60 -3.51 -16.51
N PRO A 5 -38.37 -4.35 -17.23
CA PRO A 5 -39.10 -3.93 -18.43
C PRO A 5 -40.14 -2.84 -18.15
N MET A 6 -40.67 -2.82 -16.93
CA MET A 6 -41.71 -1.89 -16.51
C MET A 6 -41.18 -0.51 -16.08
N LEU A 7 -39.86 -0.28 -16.12
CA LEU A 7 -39.26 0.98 -15.65
C LEU A 7 -39.69 2.20 -16.48
N ILE A 8 -40.09 1.99 -17.73
CA ILE A 8 -40.54 3.04 -18.65
C ILE A 8 -41.97 3.52 -18.40
N PHE A 9 -42.74 2.81 -17.57
CA PHE A 9 -44.12 3.16 -17.27
C PHE A 9 -44.26 3.80 -15.89
N SER A 10 -45.10 4.82 -15.79
CA SER A 10 -45.60 5.33 -14.53
C SER A 10 -46.59 4.33 -13.88
N PRO A 11 -46.74 4.37 -12.54
CA PRO A 11 -47.78 3.61 -11.85
C PRO A 11 -49.19 3.90 -12.39
N GLU A 12 -49.44 5.14 -12.81
CA GLU A 12 -50.71 5.60 -13.35
C GLU A 12 -51.00 4.96 -14.71
N GLU A 13 -50.00 4.91 -15.60
CA GLU A 13 -50.10 4.23 -16.90
C GLU A 13 -50.31 2.73 -16.73
N LEU A 14 -49.58 2.08 -15.81
CA LEU A 14 -49.78 0.66 -15.52
C LEU A 14 -51.20 0.38 -15.01
N LYS A 15 -51.72 1.22 -14.10
CA LYS A 15 -53.10 1.11 -13.61
C LYS A 15 -54.12 1.34 -14.73
N ALA A 16 -53.85 2.26 -15.65
CA ALA A 16 -54.72 2.49 -16.81
C ALA A 16 -54.75 1.28 -17.74
N ILE A 17 -53.60 0.67 -18.04
CA ILE A 17 -53.50 -0.56 -18.83
C ILE A 17 -54.24 -1.72 -18.15
N LEU A 18 -54.08 -1.90 -16.83
CA LEU A 18 -54.77 -2.94 -16.08
C LEU A 18 -56.29 -2.77 -16.13
N ARG A 19 -56.79 -1.53 -16.03
CA ARG A 19 -58.21 -1.22 -16.17
C ARG A 19 -58.74 -1.46 -17.58
N ASP A 20 -58.01 -1.03 -18.61
CA ASP A 20 -58.38 -1.25 -20.02
C ASP A 20 -58.49 -2.76 -20.35
N LYS A 21 -57.61 -3.57 -19.75
CA LYS A 21 -57.58 -5.02 -19.94
C LYS A 21 -58.43 -5.81 -18.95
N ASP A 22 -59.14 -5.13 -18.05
CA ASP A 22 -59.93 -5.73 -16.97
C ASP A 22 -59.16 -6.77 -16.15
N ILE A 23 -57.88 -6.47 -15.88
CA ILE A 23 -56.98 -7.33 -15.10
C ILE A 23 -57.06 -6.90 -13.63
N PRO A 24 -57.56 -7.75 -12.72
CA PRO A 24 -57.58 -7.43 -11.31
C PRO A 24 -56.16 -7.43 -10.73
N TRP A 25 -55.89 -6.49 -9.82
CA TRP A 25 -54.64 -6.46 -9.06
C TRP A 25 -54.91 -6.27 -7.57
N ARG A 26 -53.89 -6.57 -6.75
CA ARG A 26 -53.91 -6.36 -5.30
C ARG A 26 -52.82 -5.36 -4.93
N GLU A 27 -53.14 -4.43 -4.04
CA GLU A 27 -52.13 -3.57 -3.42
C GLU A 27 -51.61 -4.22 -2.13
N ASP A 28 -50.29 -4.33 -2.02
CA ASP A 28 -49.63 -4.86 -0.82
C ASP A 28 -49.64 -3.80 0.29
N ALA A 29 -50.11 -4.17 1.48
CA ALA A 29 -50.21 -3.29 2.64
C ALA A 29 -48.84 -2.75 3.11
N SER A 30 -47.75 -3.48 2.85
CA SER A 30 -46.40 -3.05 3.17
C SER A 30 -45.94 -1.81 2.38
N ASN A 31 -46.60 -1.47 1.26
CA ASN A 31 -46.27 -0.28 0.45
C ASN A 31 -46.50 1.05 1.19
N SER A 32 -47.31 1.02 2.24
CA SER A 32 -47.65 2.20 3.05
C SER A 32 -46.89 2.24 4.38
N ASP A 33 -46.02 1.26 4.66
CA ASP A 33 -45.30 1.17 5.93
C ASP A 33 -44.13 2.18 5.97
N PRO A 34 -44.16 3.20 6.86
CA PRO A 34 -43.15 4.25 6.92
C PRO A 34 -41.82 3.77 7.52
N ARG A 35 -41.73 2.55 8.06
CA ARG A 35 -40.46 1.98 8.55
C ARG A 35 -39.44 1.84 7.43
N PHE A 36 -39.89 1.65 6.19
CA PHE A 36 -39.02 1.54 5.03
C PHE A 36 -38.74 2.92 4.42
N THR A 37 -37.46 3.30 4.33
CA THR A 37 -37.02 4.58 3.74
C THR A 37 -37.57 4.81 2.33
N ARG A 38 -37.67 3.76 1.50
CA ARG A 38 -38.26 3.85 0.16
C ARG A 38 -39.72 4.32 0.19
N ASN A 39 -40.52 3.82 1.14
CA ASN A 39 -41.93 4.18 1.25
C ASN A 39 -42.08 5.62 1.74
N ARG A 40 -41.26 6.06 2.70
CA ARG A 40 -41.21 7.47 3.12
C ARG A 40 -40.85 8.41 1.96
N ILE A 41 -39.82 8.06 1.18
CA ILE A 41 -39.45 8.84 -0.01
C ILE A 41 -40.64 8.93 -0.98
N ARG A 42 -41.30 7.80 -1.27
CA ARG A 42 -42.41 7.74 -2.23
C ARG A 42 -43.67 8.46 -1.76
N ASN A 43 -44.06 8.29 -0.50
CA ASN A 43 -45.38 8.68 0.01
C ASN A 43 -45.35 10.05 0.70
N GLU A 44 -44.20 10.49 1.20
CA GLU A 44 -44.06 11.76 1.95
C GLU A 44 -43.20 12.76 1.18
N LEU A 45 -41.93 12.42 0.90
CA LEU A 45 -40.96 13.38 0.36
C LEU A 45 -41.26 13.77 -1.10
N MET A 46 -41.47 12.79 -1.98
CA MET A 46 -41.68 13.06 -3.41
C MET A 46 -42.95 13.88 -3.67
N PRO A 47 -44.11 13.58 -3.06
CA PRO A 47 -45.30 14.42 -3.19
C PRO A 47 -45.08 15.84 -2.67
N HIS A 48 -44.44 15.97 -1.50
CA HIS A 48 -44.13 17.28 -0.93
C HIS A 48 -43.22 18.13 -1.85
N LEU A 49 -42.19 17.52 -2.45
CA LEU A 49 -41.34 18.19 -3.42
C LEU A 49 -42.10 18.61 -4.68
N ALA A 50 -43.03 17.78 -5.16
CA ALA A 50 -43.83 18.07 -6.33
C ALA A 50 -44.82 19.22 -6.09
N GLU A 51 -45.45 19.25 -4.92
CA GLU A 51 -46.43 20.27 -4.54
C GLU A 51 -45.79 21.63 -4.26
N VAL A 52 -44.71 21.66 -3.49
CA VAL A 52 -44.13 22.92 -2.97
C VAL A 52 -43.11 23.54 -3.93
N TYR A 53 -42.35 22.73 -4.67
CA TYR A 53 -41.21 23.23 -5.46
C TYR A 53 -41.43 23.14 -6.96
N ASN A 54 -41.80 21.97 -7.47
CA ASN A 54 -41.97 21.77 -8.91
C ASN A 54 -42.80 20.52 -9.22
N PRO A 55 -43.99 20.64 -9.84
CA PRO A 55 -44.83 19.50 -10.22
C PRO A 55 -44.11 18.45 -11.10
N GLN A 56 -43.10 18.87 -11.86
CA GLN A 56 -42.30 18.02 -12.75
C GLN A 56 -41.00 17.51 -12.10
N ILE A 57 -40.84 17.60 -10.78
CA ILE A 57 -39.59 17.21 -10.08
C ILE A 57 -39.20 15.76 -10.37
N ARG A 58 -40.19 14.85 -10.44
CA ARG A 58 -39.97 13.43 -10.72
C ARG A 58 -39.34 13.23 -12.10
N ASP A 59 -39.88 13.88 -13.12
CA ASP A 59 -39.39 13.78 -14.49
C ASP A 59 -38.00 14.42 -14.62
N LYS A 60 -37.77 15.59 -14.02
CA LYS A 60 -36.44 16.23 -14.02
C LYS A 60 -35.37 15.39 -13.31
N LEU A 61 -35.71 14.71 -12.22
CA LEU A 61 -34.80 13.78 -11.55
C LEU A 61 -34.54 12.54 -12.40
N ALA A 62 -35.55 12.01 -13.10
CA ALA A 62 -35.39 10.91 -14.04
C ALA A 62 -34.50 11.30 -15.23
N ASP A 63 -34.70 12.47 -15.83
CA ASP A 63 -33.86 13.03 -16.88
C ASP A 63 -32.41 13.20 -16.41
N SER A 64 -32.23 13.76 -15.20
CA SER A 64 -30.91 13.92 -14.59
C SER A 64 -30.23 12.57 -14.36
N ALA A 65 -30.97 11.58 -13.87
CA ALA A 65 -30.46 10.22 -13.69
C ALA A 65 -30.08 9.58 -15.03
N ALA A 66 -30.87 9.80 -16.10
CA ALA A 66 -30.56 9.32 -17.43
C ALA A 66 -29.29 9.96 -17.99
N ILE A 67 -29.10 11.28 -17.82
CA ILE A 67 -27.89 12.00 -18.22
C ILE A 67 -26.66 11.49 -17.44
N LEU A 68 -26.79 11.32 -16.12
CA LEU A 68 -25.70 10.80 -15.28
C LEU A 68 -25.33 9.37 -15.67
N TRP A 69 -26.33 8.53 -15.94
CA TRP A 69 -26.12 7.16 -16.40
C TRP A 69 -25.38 7.13 -17.73
N GLN A 70 -25.81 7.91 -18.74
CA GLN A 70 -25.12 8.00 -20.03
C GLN A 70 -23.68 8.51 -19.88
N SER A 71 -23.47 9.50 -19.01
CA SER A 71 -22.14 10.04 -18.70
C SER A 71 -21.25 8.99 -18.05
N GLU A 72 -21.78 8.23 -17.09
CA GLU A 72 -21.07 7.12 -16.44
C GLU A 72 -20.69 6.04 -17.47
N GLN A 73 -21.61 5.66 -18.37
CA GLN A 73 -21.30 4.68 -19.43
C GLN A 73 -20.12 5.14 -20.31
N TYR A 74 -20.11 6.40 -20.73
CA TYR A 74 -18.99 6.95 -21.51
C TYR A 74 -17.65 6.88 -20.75
N ILE A 75 -17.66 7.22 -19.46
CA ILE A 75 -16.47 7.17 -18.60
C ILE A 75 -16.02 5.73 -18.41
N LEU A 76 -16.94 4.80 -18.17
CA LEU A 76 -16.67 3.36 -18.05
C LEU A 76 -16.01 2.83 -19.31
N ASP A 77 -16.55 3.12 -20.50
CA ASP A 77 -15.98 2.69 -21.78
C ASP A 77 -14.58 3.24 -22.01
N LYS A 78 -14.34 4.50 -21.62
CA LYS A 78 -13.01 5.11 -21.67
C LYS A 78 -12.05 4.43 -20.68
N ALA A 79 -12.49 4.22 -19.44
CA ALA A 79 -11.71 3.56 -18.40
C ALA A 79 -11.37 2.12 -18.81
N MET A 80 -12.30 1.35 -19.39
CA MET A 80 -12.05 -0.03 -19.83
C MET A 80 -11.06 -0.09 -20.99
N ARG A 81 -11.12 0.88 -21.93
CA ARG A 81 -10.11 1.01 -22.99
C ARG A 81 -8.73 1.34 -22.43
N ARG A 82 -8.63 2.20 -21.42
CA ARG A 82 -7.35 2.49 -20.74
C ARG A 82 -6.89 1.29 -19.91
N PHE A 83 -7.78 0.59 -19.23
CA PHE A 83 -7.47 -0.58 -18.40
C PHE A 83 -6.68 -1.62 -19.20
N LYS A 84 -7.14 -1.92 -20.42
CA LYS A 84 -6.44 -2.83 -21.34
C LYS A 84 -5.00 -2.40 -21.69
N LYS A 85 -4.67 -1.11 -21.58
CA LYS A 85 -3.34 -0.57 -21.88
C LYS A 85 -2.43 -0.50 -20.65
N ILE A 86 -3.00 -0.30 -19.46
CA ILE A 86 -2.24 -0.11 -18.22
C ILE A 86 -2.10 -1.38 -17.39
N CYS A 87 -2.91 -2.39 -17.68
CA CYS A 87 -2.87 -3.68 -17.03
C CYS A 87 -1.68 -4.48 -17.54
N LEU A 88 -0.74 -4.75 -16.64
CA LEU A 88 0.48 -5.50 -16.90
C LEU A 88 0.23 -7.01 -16.75
N GLU A 89 -0.60 -7.38 -15.78
CA GLU A 89 -1.04 -8.76 -15.54
C GLU A 89 -2.51 -8.79 -15.13
N SER A 90 -3.26 -9.76 -15.63
CA SER A 90 -4.61 -10.07 -15.19
C SER A 90 -4.79 -11.58 -15.08
N SER A 91 -4.63 -12.12 -13.88
CA SER A 91 -4.88 -13.52 -13.53
C SER A 91 -6.05 -13.62 -12.53
N GLY A 92 -6.59 -14.83 -12.32
CA GLY A 92 -7.81 -15.01 -11.51
C GLY A 92 -7.69 -14.55 -10.04
N ASN A 93 -6.46 -14.42 -9.55
CA ASN A 93 -6.16 -14.02 -8.17
C ASN A 93 -5.31 -12.74 -8.08
N ARG A 94 -4.81 -12.21 -9.20
CA ARG A 94 -3.93 -11.02 -9.21
C ARG A 94 -4.21 -10.10 -10.40
N ILE A 95 -4.22 -8.80 -10.15
CA ILE A 95 -4.26 -7.76 -11.17
C ILE A 95 -3.10 -6.79 -10.93
N ILE A 96 -2.24 -6.56 -11.92
CA ILE A 96 -1.12 -5.61 -11.82
C ILE A 96 -1.36 -4.44 -12.77
N LEU A 97 -1.27 -3.22 -12.25
CA LEU A 97 -1.44 -1.97 -13.00
C LEU A 97 -0.16 -1.12 -12.94
N SER A 98 0.19 -0.48 -14.07
CA SER A 98 1.22 0.57 -14.12
C SER A 98 0.76 1.82 -13.36
N ILE A 99 1.44 2.19 -12.27
CA ILE A 99 1.19 3.43 -11.51
C ILE A 99 1.43 4.68 -12.38
N PRO A 100 2.54 4.81 -13.14
CA PRO A 100 2.76 5.97 -14.00
C PRO A 100 1.60 6.21 -14.98
N ASP A 101 1.04 5.16 -15.58
CA ASP A 101 -0.05 5.30 -16.54
C ASP A 101 -1.43 5.45 -15.89
N LEU A 102 -1.62 4.86 -14.70
CA LEU A 102 -2.78 5.09 -13.84
C LEU A 102 -2.86 6.57 -13.41
N LEU A 103 -1.73 7.19 -13.07
CA LEU A 103 -1.66 8.59 -12.65
C LEU A 103 -1.94 9.58 -13.80
N LYS A 104 -1.70 9.16 -15.05
CA LYS A 104 -2.13 9.94 -16.25
C LYS A 104 -3.66 9.93 -16.46
N ALA A 105 -4.41 9.12 -15.73
CA ALA A 105 -5.86 9.11 -15.80
C ALA A 105 -6.45 10.24 -14.93
N ALA A 106 -7.56 10.83 -15.40
CA ALA A 106 -8.31 11.78 -14.60
C ALA A 106 -8.84 11.10 -13.31
N PRO A 107 -9.08 11.83 -12.20
CA PRO A 107 -9.51 11.23 -10.94
C PRO A 107 -10.73 10.31 -11.07
N ILE A 108 -11.75 10.75 -11.83
CA ILE A 108 -12.95 9.94 -12.08
C ILE A 108 -12.64 8.68 -12.90
N GLU A 109 -11.75 8.76 -13.89
CA GLU A 109 -11.32 7.61 -14.68
C GLU A 109 -10.54 6.61 -13.79
N ARG A 110 -9.69 7.12 -12.89
CA ARG A 110 -8.93 6.33 -11.91
C ARG A 110 -9.83 5.55 -10.97
N PHE A 111 -10.92 6.16 -10.49
CA PHE A 111 -11.93 5.46 -9.69
C PHE A 111 -12.44 4.21 -10.41
N TYR A 112 -12.86 4.33 -11.66
CA TYR A 112 -13.39 3.20 -12.43
C TYR A 112 -12.32 2.16 -12.80
N LEU A 113 -11.07 2.58 -13.03
CA LEU A 113 -9.95 1.65 -13.26
C LEU A 113 -9.71 0.75 -12.04
N LEU A 114 -9.60 1.36 -10.85
CA LEU A 114 -9.35 0.66 -9.60
C LEU A 114 -10.55 -0.19 -9.17
N ARG A 115 -11.77 0.36 -9.32
CA ARG A 115 -13.02 -0.39 -9.10
C ARG A 115 -13.13 -1.61 -10.02
N ASN A 116 -12.64 -1.50 -11.26
CA ASN A 116 -12.61 -2.64 -12.18
C ASN A 116 -11.56 -3.68 -11.78
N ALA A 117 -10.37 -3.29 -11.33
CA ALA A 117 -9.37 -4.24 -10.80
C ALA A 117 -9.95 -5.03 -9.62
N TYR A 118 -10.60 -4.34 -8.68
CA TYR A 118 -11.32 -4.98 -7.56
C TYR A 118 -12.42 -5.93 -8.04
N ARG A 119 -13.24 -5.49 -9.01
CA ARG A 119 -14.32 -6.32 -9.59
C ARG A 119 -13.81 -7.60 -10.23
N LEU A 120 -12.66 -7.55 -10.90
CA LEU A 120 -12.11 -8.73 -11.58
C LEU A 120 -11.67 -9.82 -10.59
N LEU A 121 -11.33 -9.46 -9.35
CA LEU A 121 -10.91 -10.43 -8.32
C LEU A 121 -12.08 -11.00 -7.51
N HIS A 122 -13.06 -10.17 -7.15
CA HIS A 122 -14.19 -10.62 -6.33
C HIS A 122 -15.42 -11.00 -7.17
N GLY A 123 -15.64 -10.32 -8.30
CA GLY A 123 -16.84 -10.46 -9.13
C GLY A 123 -17.95 -9.47 -8.79
N THR A 124 -17.75 -8.60 -7.79
CA THR A 124 -18.68 -7.51 -7.46
C THR A 124 -17.99 -6.15 -7.48
N THR A 125 -18.79 -5.11 -7.73
CA THR A 125 -18.38 -3.73 -7.50
C THR A 125 -18.97 -3.13 -6.23
N GLN A 126 -19.78 -3.92 -5.51
CA GLN A 126 -20.31 -3.55 -4.21
C GLN A 126 -19.15 -3.40 -3.22
N ASP A 127 -19.32 -2.44 -2.32
CA ASP A 127 -18.36 -2.08 -1.27
C ASP A 127 -17.02 -1.51 -1.74
N PHE A 128 -16.92 -1.09 -3.01
CA PHE A 128 -15.84 -0.23 -3.46
C PHE A 128 -16.31 1.23 -3.47
N PHE A 129 -15.93 1.97 -2.44
CA PHE A 129 -16.36 3.33 -2.19
C PHE A 129 -15.23 4.35 -2.43
N GLN A 130 -15.59 5.64 -2.35
CA GLN A 130 -14.64 6.74 -2.43
C GLN A 130 -13.55 6.65 -1.35
N SER A 131 -13.85 6.13 -0.16
CA SER A 131 -12.86 5.91 0.90
C SER A 131 -11.75 4.93 0.46
N ASN A 132 -12.12 3.85 -0.24
CA ASN A 132 -11.15 2.88 -0.76
C ASN A 132 -10.26 3.52 -1.83
N LEU A 133 -10.82 4.38 -2.70
CA LEU A 133 -10.01 5.15 -3.64
C LEU A 133 -9.00 6.02 -2.88
N SER A 134 -9.44 6.78 -1.88
CA SER A 134 -8.55 7.64 -1.09
C SER A 134 -7.44 6.85 -0.38
N GLU A 135 -7.75 5.67 0.15
CA GLU A 135 -6.74 4.77 0.75
C GLU A 135 -5.72 4.30 -0.30
N ILE A 136 -6.16 3.87 -1.49
CA ILE A 136 -5.26 3.46 -2.58
C ILE A 136 -4.39 4.65 -3.00
N GLU A 137 -4.98 5.83 -3.20
CA GLU A 137 -4.24 7.03 -3.60
C GLU A 137 -3.20 7.44 -2.54
N SER A 138 -3.47 7.20 -1.25
CA SER A 138 -2.52 7.48 -0.17
C SER A 138 -1.23 6.65 -0.28
N ILE A 139 -1.31 5.44 -0.85
CA ILE A 139 -0.14 4.59 -1.06
C ILE A 139 0.54 4.87 -2.40
N LEU A 140 -0.17 5.32 -3.44
CA LEU A 140 0.40 5.59 -4.77
C LEU A 140 1.60 6.57 -4.73
N CYS A 141 1.52 7.58 -3.87
CA CYS A 141 2.57 8.60 -3.71
C CYS A 141 3.56 8.33 -2.57
N ALA A 142 3.37 7.24 -1.81
CA ALA A 142 4.26 6.91 -0.70
C ALA A 142 5.64 6.47 -1.22
N GLN A 143 6.69 6.71 -0.42
CA GLN A 143 8.01 6.13 -0.69
C GLN A 143 8.01 4.64 -0.30
N GLY A 144 8.73 3.81 -1.04
CA GLY A 144 8.80 2.37 -0.82
C GLY A 144 7.52 1.59 -1.18
N SER A 145 7.45 0.35 -0.69
CA SER A 145 6.30 -0.54 -0.84
C SER A 145 5.32 -0.37 0.31
N LYS A 146 4.02 -0.35 0.00
CA LYS A 146 2.95 -0.26 1.00
C LYS A 146 1.76 -1.10 0.57
N TYR A 147 0.93 -1.48 1.53
CA TYR A 147 -0.32 -2.15 1.24
C TYR A 147 -1.47 -1.59 2.06
N ILE A 148 -2.68 -1.80 1.55
CA ILE A 148 -3.92 -1.59 2.27
C ILE A 148 -4.80 -2.84 2.13
N SER A 149 -5.66 -3.05 3.12
CA SER A 149 -6.72 -4.05 3.04
C SER A 149 -7.97 -3.39 2.50
N LEU A 150 -8.53 -3.96 1.45
CA LEU A 150 -9.84 -3.62 0.93
C LEU A 150 -10.88 -4.64 1.46
N PRO A 151 -12.18 -4.36 1.29
CA PRO A 151 -13.22 -5.32 1.62
C PRO A 151 -13.03 -6.67 0.93
N HIS A 152 -13.61 -7.72 1.51
CA HIS A 152 -13.64 -9.07 0.95
C HIS A 152 -12.27 -9.74 0.76
N GLY A 153 -11.30 -9.41 1.61
CA GLY A 153 -10.00 -10.06 1.59
C GLY A 153 -9.14 -9.71 0.37
N ILE A 154 -9.46 -8.61 -0.31
CA ILE A 154 -8.61 -8.05 -1.36
C ILE A 154 -7.59 -7.11 -0.74
N TYR A 155 -6.38 -7.13 -1.25
CA TYR A 155 -5.30 -6.24 -0.88
C TYR A 155 -4.88 -5.43 -2.09
N ALA A 156 -4.57 -4.15 -1.87
CA ALA A 156 -3.88 -3.33 -2.86
C ALA A 156 -2.46 -3.05 -2.35
N VAL A 157 -1.46 -3.46 -3.12
CA VAL A 157 -0.03 -3.42 -2.77
C VAL A 157 0.69 -2.57 -3.80
N LYS A 158 1.31 -1.48 -3.37
CA LYS A 158 2.26 -0.72 -4.18
C LYS A 158 3.62 -1.42 -4.14
N ARG A 159 4.17 -1.70 -5.33
CA ARG A 159 5.53 -2.20 -5.56
C ARG A 159 6.21 -1.27 -6.56
N TYR A 160 7.11 -0.40 -6.11
CA TYR A 160 7.77 0.60 -6.98
C TYR A 160 6.78 1.41 -7.84
N GLN A 161 6.72 1.12 -9.15
CA GLN A 161 5.87 1.75 -10.15
C GLN A 161 4.64 0.90 -10.52
N GLU A 162 4.34 -0.15 -9.76
CA GLU A 162 3.23 -1.06 -9.99
C GLU A 162 2.27 -1.09 -8.81
N LEU A 163 0.99 -1.23 -9.10
CA LEU A 163 -0.07 -1.46 -8.13
C LEU A 163 -0.66 -2.85 -8.36
N LEU A 164 -0.40 -3.75 -7.43
CA LEU A 164 -0.94 -5.10 -7.41
C LEU A 164 -2.24 -5.12 -6.59
N PHE A 165 -3.30 -5.68 -7.16
CA PHE A 165 -4.44 -6.18 -6.41
C PHE A 165 -4.33 -7.70 -6.28
N SER A 166 -4.54 -8.23 -5.09
CA SER A 166 -4.54 -9.69 -4.87
C SER A 166 -5.52 -10.09 -3.77
N ASN A 167 -6.10 -11.29 -3.89
CA ASN A 167 -6.85 -11.94 -2.81
C ASN A 167 -6.04 -13.06 -2.11
N VAL A 168 -4.74 -13.15 -2.39
CA VAL A 168 -3.81 -14.13 -1.83
C VAL A 168 -2.90 -13.45 -0.82
N SER A 169 -2.90 -13.95 0.41
CA SER A 169 -2.14 -13.33 1.50
C SER A 169 -0.62 -13.38 1.31
N GLU A 170 -0.08 -14.36 0.56
CA GLU A 170 1.34 -14.39 0.20
C GLU A 170 1.75 -13.20 -0.67
N ASP A 171 0.86 -12.59 -1.46
CA ASP A 171 1.22 -11.42 -2.28
C ASP A 171 1.48 -10.15 -1.50
N ILE A 172 0.95 -10.09 -0.28
CA ILE A 172 1.29 -9.07 0.70
C ILE A 172 2.74 -9.28 1.17
N ARG A 173 3.21 -10.53 1.20
CA ARG A 173 4.55 -10.92 1.67
C ARG A 173 5.61 -10.73 0.58
N VAL A 174 5.26 -10.92 -0.69
CA VAL A 174 6.14 -10.82 -1.88
C VAL A 174 6.45 -9.37 -2.32
N ALA A 175 6.36 -8.37 -1.43
CA ALA A 175 7.26 -7.21 -1.55
C ALA A 175 8.67 -7.54 -0.99
N GLU A 176 9.05 -8.83 -1.08
CA GLU A 176 10.37 -9.36 -0.78
C GLU A 176 11.35 -8.81 -1.80
N VAL A 177 12.26 -8.02 -1.29
CA VAL A 177 13.30 -7.36 -2.06
C VAL A 177 14.31 -8.44 -2.46
N GLU A 178 14.53 -8.64 -3.77
CA GLU A 178 15.47 -9.63 -4.29
C GLU A 178 16.88 -9.41 -3.73
N ASP A 179 17.58 -10.49 -3.37
CA ASP A 179 18.97 -10.39 -2.92
C ASP A 179 19.83 -9.68 -3.97
N LEU A 180 20.42 -8.55 -3.61
CA LEU A 180 21.43 -7.90 -4.44
C LEU A 180 22.81 -8.46 -4.11
N ILE A 181 23.42 -9.18 -5.06
CA ILE A 181 24.81 -9.63 -4.96
C ILE A 181 25.74 -8.47 -5.36
N ILE A 182 26.73 -8.17 -4.52
CA ILE A 182 27.73 -7.14 -4.78
C ILE A 182 28.89 -7.74 -5.57
N GLU A 183 29.09 -7.24 -6.79
CA GLU A 183 30.26 -7.53 -7.61
C GLU A 183 31.45 -6.69 -7.11
N SER A 184 32.63 -7.29 -7.05
CA SER A 184 33.85 -6.73 -6.43
C SER A 184 34.31 -5.37 -6.96
N GLU A 185 33.79 -4.93 -8.11
CA GLU A 185 34.17 -3.66 -8.76
C GLU A 185 33.16 -2.51 -8.53
N ARG A 186 31.98 -2.79 -7.95
CA ARG A 186 30.96 -1.75 -7.76
C ARG A 186 31.25 -0.91 -6.52
N SER A 187 31.52 0.38 -6.74
CA SER A 187 31.69 1.35 -5.65
C SER A 187 30.38 1.82 -5.03
N ARG A 188 29.25 1.72 -5.75
CA ARG A 188 27.93 2.15 -5.29
C ARG A 188 26.81 1.28 -5.82
N VAL A 189 25.78 1.04 -5.02
CA VAL A 189 24.54 0.37 -5.42
C VAL A 189 23.32 1.03 -4.77
N VAL A 190 22.15 0.86 -5.37
CA VAL A 190 20.87 1.32 -4.81
C VAL A 190 19.97 0.12 -4.54
N HIS A 191 19.44 0.02 -3.33
CA HIS A 191 18.65 -1.12 -2.89
C HIS A 191 17.81 -0.76 -1.65
N MET A 192 16.56 -1.26 -1.54
CA MET A 192 15.68 -1.05 -0.36
C MET A 192 15.62 0.41 0.13
N ASP A 193 15.41 1.35 -0.79
CA ASP A 193 15.37 2.81 -0.52
C ASP A 193 16.67 3.45 0.00
N HIS A 194 17.79 2.74 -0.09
CA HIS A 194 19.11 3.24 0.29
C HIS A 194 20.06 3.23 -0.90
N ARG A 195 20.99 4.18 -0.90
CA ARG A 195 22.20 4.13 -1.69
C ARG A 195 23.33 3.68 -0.79
N PHE A 196 23.99 2.59 -1.16
CA PHE A 196 25.16 2.08 -0.46
C PHE A 196 26.43 2.41 -1.23
N SER A 197 27.46 2.84 -0.52
CA SER A 197 28.81 3.04 -1.05
C SER A 197 29.79 2.09 -0.37
N PHE A 198 30.71 1.51 -1.15
CA PHE A 198 31.70 0.53 -0.68
C PHE A 198 33.10 1.07 -0.93
N LYS A 199 33.96 0.99 0.08
CA LYS A 199 35.36 1.41 -0.03
C LYS A 199 36.27 0.45 0.72
N TYR A 200 37.15 -0.21 -0.01
CA TYR A 200 38.24 -0.99 0.59
C TYR A 200 39.35 -0.06 1.08
N LEU A 201 39.82 -0.29 2.30
CA LEU A 201 40.88 0.49 2.95
C LEU A 201 42.04 -0.44 3.32
N LYS A 202 43.26 0.08 3.21
CA LYS A 202 44.49 -0.59 3.68
C LYS A 202 44.91 -0.17 5.10
N VAL A 203 44.38 0.97 5.56
CA VAL A 203 44.69 1.55 6.87
C VAL A 203 43.38 2.13 7.41
N LEU A 204 43.15 1.97 8.72
CA LEU A 204 41.98 2.56 9.39
C LEU A 204 42.08 4.09 9.40
N PRO A 205 40.94 4.80 9.32
CA PRO A 205 40.92 6.26 9.52
C PRO A 205 41.44 6.64 10.90
N ALA A 206 42.23 7.73 10.99
CA ALA A 206 42.80 8.22 12.25
C ALA A 206 41.73 8.72 13.24
N GLU A 207 40.61 9.21 12.73
CA GLU A 207 39.41 9.55 13.50
C GLU A 207 38.29 8.60 13.06
N ILE A 208 37.85 7.75 13.97
CA ILE A 208 36.62 6.99 13.79
C ILE A 208 35.50 7.94 14.21
N GLU A 209 34.90 8.63 13.24
CA GLU A 209 33.64 9.36 13.45
C GLU A 209 32.67 8.45 14.22
N GLU A 210 31.92 8.99 15.20
CA GLU A 210 30.88 8.23 15.87
C GLU A 210 30.01 7.54 14.82
N MET A 211 30.06 6.21 14.81
CA MET A 211 29.32 5.40 13.84
C MET A 211 27.83 5.60 14.14
N ASP A 212 27.18 6.48 13.39
CA ASP A 212 25.76 6.85 13.53
C ASP A 212 24.79 5.72 13.14
N GLY A 213 25.31 4.51 12.95
CA GLY A 213 24.60 3.33 12.50
C GLY A 213 24.53 3.21 10.98
N TYR A 214 24.74 4.29 10.21
CA TYR A 214 24.66 4.28 8.73
C TYR A 214 26.01 4.06 8.05
N LYS A 215 27.11 4.17 8.80
CA LYS A 215 28.47 3.86 8.33
C LYS A 215 29.10 2.79 9.20
N VAL A 216 29.60 1.73 8.58
CA VAL A 216 30.33 0.65 9.24
C VAL A 216 31.66 0.34 8.59
N ILE A 217 32.64 -0.06 9.42
CA ILE A 217 33.92 -0.61 8.96
C ILE A 217 34.05 -2.02 9.55
N LEU A 218 34.34 -2.98 8.68
CA LEU A 218 34.51 -4.39 9.04
C LEU A 218 35.78 -4.96 8.43
N ASP A 219 36.22 -6.09 8.97
CA ASP A 219 37.37 -6.82 8.45
C ASP A 219 36.99 -7.56 7.16
N ALA A 220 37.57 -7.12 6.04
CA ALA A 220 37.30 -7.70 4.74
C ALA A 220 37.86 -9.13 4.61
N ASP A 221 38.86 -9.49 5.41
CA ASP A 221 39.44 -10.84 5.43
C ASP A 221 38.51 -11.87 6.04
N LYS A 222 37.49 -11.45 6.81
CA LYS A 222 36.52 -12.32 7.48
C LYS A 222 35.25 -12.59 6.64
N ILE A 223 35.16 -12.03 5.43
CA ILE A 223 34.03 -12.22 4.51
C ILE A 223 34.24 -13.50 3.69
N VAL A 224 33.21 -14.34 3.63
CA VAL A 224 33.23 -15.60 2.86
C VAL A 224 32.40 -15.46 1.60
N GLY A 225 33.05 -15.50 0.44
CA GLY A 225 32.40 -15.41 -0.86
C GLY A 225 31.90 -14.00 -1.17
N LYS A 226 30.71 -13.89 -1.77
CA LYS A 226 30.14 -12.60 -2.19
C LYS A 226 29.24 -11.99 -1.12
N ILE A 227 29.30 -10.68 -0.99
CA ILE A 227 28.37 -9.92 -0.16
C ILE A 227 27.01 -9.86 -0.87
N ARG A 228 25.95 -10.06 -0.12
CA ARG A 228 24.55 -9.93 -0.54
C ARG A 228 23.83 -8.93 0.36
N ILE A 229 22.99 -8.08 -0.23
CA ILE A 229 22.03 -7.26 0.49
C ILE A 229 20.66 -7.91 0.32
N ARG A 230 19.95 -8.19 1.42
CA ARG A 230 18.66 -8.87 1.39
C ARG A 230 17.74 -8.46 2.54
N SER A 231 16.47 -8.86 2.45
CA SER A 231 15.53 -8.85 3.59
C SER A 231 15.88 -9.92 4.63
N ARG A 232 15.30 -9.80 5.82
CA ARG A 232 15.34 -10.84 6.86
C ARG A 232 14.72 -12.14 6.38
N ARG A 233 15.29 -13.25 6.82
CA ARG A 233 14.79 -14.60 6.61
C ARG A 233 14.45 -15.25 7.94
N ASP A 234 13.50 -16.18 7.92
CA ASP A 234 13.17 -16.95 9.10
C ASP A 234 14.36 -17.81 9.52
N GLY A 235 14.64 -17.83 10.83
CA GLY A 235 15.82 -18.50 11.38
C GLY A 235 17.10 -17.67 11.37
N ASP A 236 17.10 -16.47 10.78
CA ASP A 236 18.27 -15.57 10.81
C ASP A 236 18.76 -15.35 12.25
N ARG A 237 20.07 -15.54 12.41
CA ARG A 237 20.78 -15.34 13.68
C ARG A 237 22.16 -14.76 13.41
N PHE A 238 22.60 -13.91 14.32
CA PHE A 238 23.91 -13.26 14.23
C PHE A 238 24.43 -13.02 15.64
N ILE A 239 25.69 -12.61 15.77
CA ILE A 239 26.27 -12.23 17.06
C ILE A 239 26.35 -10.71 17.07
N PRO A 240 25.41 -9.97 17.69
CA PRO A 240 25.48 -8.51 17.69
C PRO A 240 26.79 -8.01 18.26
N PHE A 241 27.41 -7.01 17.63
CA PHE A 241 28.66 -6.41 18.10
C PHE A 241 28.59 -6.05 19.59
N GLY A 242 29.58 -6.50 20.37
CA GLY A 242 29.62 -6.36 21.83
C GLY A 242 28.97 -7.52 22.60
N MET A 243 28.39 -8.51 21.92
CA MET A 243 27.89 -9.76 22.52
C MET A 243 28.76 -10.95 22.12
N ASN A 244 28.71 -12.03 22.92
CA ASN A 244 29.49 -13.26 22.69
C ASN A 244 28.65 -14.47 22.23
N GLY A 245 27.33 -14.31 22.11
CA GLY A 245 26.41 -15.41 21.77
C GLY A 245 25.48 -15.07 20.60
N PHE A 246 24.96 -16.11 19.94
CA PHE A 246 23.97 -15.94 18.88
C PHE A 246 22.66 -15.36 19.43
N LYS A 247 22.12 -14.41 18.70
CA LYS A 247 20.78 -13.86 18.90
C LYS A 247 19.97 -14.05 17.64
N LYS A 248 18.72 -14.48 17.78
CA LYS A 248 17.79 -14.50 16.65
C LYS A 248 17.51 -13.07 16.22
N LEU A 249 17.50 -12.83 14.91
CA LEU A 249 17.29 -11.50 14.36
C LEU A 249 15.90 -10.94 14.74
N LYS A 250 14.89 -11.80 14.82
CA LYS A 250 13.55 -11.43 15.31
C LYS A 250 13.59 -10.84 16.72
N ASP A 251 14.34 -11.47 17.63
CA ASP A 251 14.44 -11.06 19.02
C ASP A 251 15.27 -9.77 19.13
N PHE A 252 16.34 -9.67 18.32
CA PHE A 252 17.09 -8.43 18.17
C PHE A 252 16.21 -7.24 17.74
N PHE A 253 15.34 -7.41 16.75
CA PHE A 253 14.41 -6.35 16.32
C PHE A 253 13.35 -6.00 17.37
N ILE A 254 12.99 -6.93 18.26
CA ILE A 254 12.09 -6.64 19.38
C ILE A 254 12.80 -5.71 20.38
N ASP A 255 14.05 -6.03 20.72
CA ASP A 255 14.83 -5.27 21.69
C ASP A 255 15.19 -3.86 21.19
N GLU A 256 15.51 -3.74 19.90
CA GLU A 256 15.72 -2.44 19.21
C GLU A 256 14.39 -1.72 18.89
N LYS A 257 13.25 -2.28 19.31
CA LYS A 257 11.89 -1.71 19.15
C LYS A 257 11.50 -1.40 17.69
N VAL A 258 11.99 -2.20 16.76
CA VAL A 258 11.61 -2.09 15.34
C VAL A 258 10.18 -2.58 15.17
N ALA A 259 9.32 -1.75 14.58
CA ALA A 259 7.93 -2.10 14.29
C ALA A 259 7.86 -3.32 13.35
N LYS A 260 6.87 -4.19 13.55
CA LYS A 260 6.75 -5.47 12.82
C LYS A 260 6.86 -5.32 11.30
N TYR A 261 6.25 -4.27 10.76
CA TYR A 261 6.17 -4.02 9.31
C TYR A 261 7.45 -3.44 8.71
N ASP A 262 8.29 -2.79 9.52
CA ASP A 262 9.56 -2.21 9.07
C ASP A 262 10.68 -3.27 9.05
N ARG A 263 10.50 -4.41 9.70
CA ARG A 263 11.54 -5.45 9.83
C ARG A 263 11.93 -6.09 8.50
N ASP A 264 10.98 -6.17 7.57
CA ASP A 264 11.18 -6.81 6.27
C ASP A 264 11.83 -5.85 5.25
N THR A 265 11.82 -4.54 5.54
CA THR A 265 12.44 -3.49 4.71
C THR A 265 13.84 -3.09 5.19
N ILE A 266 14.28 -3.60 6.34
CA ILE A 266 15.63 -3.38 6.87
C ILE A 266 16.66 -4.12 6.02
N PRO A 267 17.65 -3.43 5.44
CA PRO A 267 18.72 -4.06 4.67
C PRO A 267 19.62 -4.90 5.55
N ILE A 268 19.81 -6.16 5.17
CA ILE A 268 20.74 -7.08 5.80
C ILE A 268 21.86 -7.40 4.83
N PHE A 269 23.08 -7.07 5.25
CA PHE A 269 24.29 -7.50 4.58
C PHE A 269 24.67 -8.87 5.11
N ALA A 270 24.80 -9.83 4.22
CA ALA A 270 25.23 -11.18 4.52
C ALA A 270 26.28 -11.64 3.51
N ASP A 271 27.14 -12.55 3.91
CA ASP A 271 27.98 -13.31 3.00
C ASP A 271 27.36 -14.71 2.80
N GLU A 272 28.12 -15.69 2.33
CA GLU A 272 27.61 -17.04 2.10
C GLU A 272 27.37 -17.85 3.39
N GLU A 273 27.89 -17.41 4.53
CA GLU A 273 27.82 -18.13 5.81
C GLU A 273 27.04 -17.39 6.89
N LYS A 274 27.08 -16.06 6.89
CA LYS A 274 26.70 -15.23 8.03
C LYS A 274 26.17 -13.86 7.64
N ILE A 275 25.38 -13.31 8.55
CA ILE A 275 25.06 -11.88 8.56
C ILE A 275 26.34 -11.11 8.92
N LEU A 276 26.61 -10.05 8.16
CA LEU A 276 27.71 -9.12 8.36
C LEU A 276 27.22 -7.87 9.11
N TRP A 277 26.08 -7.32 8.69
CA TRP A 277 25.55 -6.06 9.20
C TRP A 277 24.03 -5.99 9.02
N VAL A 278 23.32 -5.57 10.07
CA VAL A 278 21.91 -5.21 10.04
C VAL A 278 21.83 -3.69 10.00
N CYS A 279 21.59 -3.09 8.83
CA CYS A 279 21.65 -1.64 8.62
C CYS A 279 20.36 -0.95 9.07
N PRO A 280 20.37 0.16 9.84
CA PRO A 280 21.52 0.87 10.42
C PRO A 280 21.81 0.49 11.88
N PHE A 281 21.43 -0.71 12.32
CA PHE A 281 21.40 -1.08 13.74
C PHE A 281 22.74 -1.60 14.27
N ARG A 282 23.24 -2.72 13.75
CA ARG A 282 24.37 -3.42 14.38
C ARG A 282 25.17 -4.30 13.43
N LEU A 283 26.49 -4.25 13.57
CA LEU A 283 27.44 -5.16 12.94
C LEU A 283 27.41 -6.54 13.63
N ASP A 284 27.75 -7.61 12.90
CA ASP A 284 28.06 -8.91 13.51
C ASP A 284 29.48 -8.87 14.11
N ASN A 285 29.61 -9.33 15.36
CA ASN A 285 30.85 -9.33 16.12
C ASN A 285 31.94 -10.19 15.46
N ARG A 286 31.57 -11.19 14.64
CA ARG A 286 32.51 -12.08 13.94
C ARG A 286 33.24 -11.38 12.78
N VAL A 287 32.75 -10.24 12.30
CA VAL A 287 33.41 -9.46 11.24
C VAL A 287 34.01 -8.15 11.74
N ARG A 288 34.03 -7.97 13.06
CA ARG A 288 34.79 -6.91 13.71
C ARG A 288 36.28 -7.04 13.35
N TYR A 289 36.91 -5.92 13.05
CA TYR A 289 38.35 -5.85 12.89
C TYR A 289 39.09 -5.87 14.24
N ASP A 290 40.32 -6.35 14.21
CA ASP A 290 41.23 -6.43 15.36
C ASP A 290 42.67 -6.12 14.91
N GLU A 291 43.65 -6.29 15.79
CA GLU A 291 45.05 -6.00 15.53
C GLU A 291 45.66 -6.83 14.39
N SER A 292 45.04 -7.97 14.04
CA SER A 292 45.48 -8.84 12.95
C SER A 292 44.85 -8.51 11.60
N SER A 293 43.86 -7.61 11.57
CA SER A 293 43.15 -7.23 10.34
C SER A 293 44.05 -6.44 9.38
N SER A 294 44.08 -6.86 8.12
CA SER A 294 44.95 -6.26 7.09
C SER A 294 44.17 -5.52 5.99
N ARG A 295 42.94 -5.95 5.72
CA ARG A 295 42.04 -5.34 4.74
C ARG A 295 40.74 -4.95 5.41
N PHE A 296 40.31 -3.72 5.19
CA PHE A 296 39.07 -3.22 5.77
C PHE A 296 38.07 -2.89 4.67
N LEU A 297 36.79 -3.11 4.93
CA LEU A 297 35.70 -2.67 4.07
C LEU A 297 34.86 -1.65 4.83
N SER A 298 34.79 -0.42 4.28
CA SER A 298 33.85 0.61 4.71
C SER A 298 32.58 0.51 3.87
N ILE A 299 31.44 0.44 4.54
CA ILE A 299 30.10 0.48 3.92
C ILE A 299 29.36 1.69 4.50
N GLU A 300 28.81 2.51 3.62
CA GLU A 300 28.03 3.69 3.99
C GLU A 300 26.65 3.64 3.33
N ALA A 301 25.60 3.89 4.10
CA ALA A 301 24.21 3.88 3.68
C ALA A 301 23.61 5.28 3.72
N GLU A 302 23.16 5.77 2.57
CA GLU A 302 22.43 7.03 2.44
C GLU A 302 20.95 6.71 2.16
N SER A 303 20.03 7.22 2.99
CA SER A 303 18.60 7.08 2.71
C SER A 303 18.20 7.96 1.52
N LEU A 304 17.55 7.38 0.51
CA LEU A 304 17.03 8.10 -0.65
C LEU A 304 15.66 8.74 -0.36
N ILE A 305 15.08 8.43 0.79
CA ILE A 305 13.85 9.04 1.29
C ILE A 305 14.25 10.32 2.02
N LYS A 306 13.87 11.48 1.48
CA LYS A 306 14.05 12.77 2.18
C LYS A 306 13.43 12.67 3.58
N LYS A 307 14.26 12.68 4.63
CA LYS A 307 13.78 12.79 6.01
C LYS A 307 13.00 14.10 6.13
N SER A 308 11.70 14.00 6.41
CA SER A 308 10.98 15.10 7.05
C SER A 308 11.69 15.33 8.38
N ASN A 309 12.29 16.51 8.56
CA ASN A 309 12.95 16.90 9.81
C ASN A 309 11.91 16.98 10.94
N ARG A 310 11.53 15.85 11.52
CA ARG A 310 10.84 15.78 12.81
C ARG A 310 11.31 14.56 13.58
N ALA A 311 12.16 14.86 14.57
CA ALA A 311 12.38 14.17 15.85
C ALA A 311 13.85 13.87 16.18
N ALA A 312 14.75 14.84 15.99
CA ALA A 312 15.99 14.94 16.75
C ALA A 312 15.96 16.23 17.59
N SER A 313 15.04 16.30 18.57
CA SER A 313 15.07 17.31 19.64
C SER A 313 14.18 16.84 20.79
N ARG A 314 14.65 15.79 21.46
CA ARG A 314 14.36 15.55 22.87
C ARG A 314 15.67 15.13 23.53
N LYS A 315 16.55 16.10 23.78
CA LYS A 315 17.51 15.95 24.88
C LYS A 315 16.77 16.38 26.15
N LYS A 316 16.44 15.37 26.95
CA LYS A 316 16.04 15.48 28.36
C LYS A 316 16.97 16.47 29.07
N ARG A 317 16.42 17.54 29.64
CA ARG A 317 16.94 18.08 30.90
C ARG A 317 16.15 17.40 32.01
N GLY A 318 16.75 16.38 32.62
CA GLY A 318 16.32 15.88 33.93
C GLY A 318 17.07 16.66 35.00
N THR A 319 16.30 17.28 35.90
CA THR A 319 16.44 17.32 37.37
C THR A 319 17.84 17.35 38.00
N ASN A 320 18.09 18.38 38.81
CA ASN A 320 18.60 18.37 40.19
C ASN A 320 18.18 19.73 40.81
N GLU A 321 17.30 19.75 41.81
CA GLU A 321 17.57 19.72 43.26
C GLU A 321 18.16 21.03 43.82
N PHE A 322 17.45 21.58 44.82
CA PHE A 322 17.83 22.55 45.87
C PHE A 322 18.53 23.86 45.49
N ASP A 323 17.92 25.01 45.79
CA ASP A 323 18.30 25.77 47.00
C ASP A 323 17.40 26.99 47.26
N GLU A 324 17.36 27.35 48.53
CA GLU A 324 16.61 28.38 49.24
C GLU A 324 16.79 29.82 48.71
N LEU A 325 15.68 30.58 48.72
CA LEU A 325 15.46 31.94 49.27
C LEU A 325 14.40 32.74 48.50
#